data_AF-A0A654EFN9-F1
#
_entry.id   AF-A0A654EFN9-F1
#
_cell.length_a   1.000
_cell.length_b   1.000
_cell.length_c   1.000
_cell.angle_alpha   90.00
_cell.angle_beta   90.00
_cell.angle_gamma   90.00
#
_symmetry.space_group_name_H-M   'P 1'
#
loop_
_entity.id
_entity.type
_entity.pdbx_description
1 polymer ?
#
loop_
_entity_poly.entity_id
_entity_poly.type
_entity_poly.pdbx_seq_one_letter_code
_entity_poly.pdbx_strand_id
1 'polypeptide(L)'
;MKLPALFFLIQLFLSIGAPLPAMELEARVIALAGHWEREMALLTQYHGLASFCESADHREGVYGLLDEIHNYHGLLYQELLETTHHHSARTIRRILKHLVKLEEDYSIESFNAFFGERCKAQTELEAMARQYKSGFGMHSYDGKIHVLEIEMHRYLKTLTKRISKVKKHVSQFYARRRVWEY
;
A
#
# COMPACT_ATOMS: atom_id res chain seq x y z
N MET A 1 -25.37 52.90 37.22
CA MET A 1 -24.94 53.55 35.95
C MET A 1 -24.03 52.53 35.25
N LYS A 2 -24.54 51.69 34.33
CA LYS A 2 -24.55 51.83 32.86
C LYS A 2 -23.15 52.08 32.22
N LEU A 3 -22.48 50.96 31.83
CA LEU A 3 -21.73 50.60 30.58
C LEU A 3 -20.75 51.62 29.91
N PRO A 4 -19.88 51.23 28.94
CA PRO A 4 -19.15 49.98 28.65
C PRO A 4 -17.69 50.19 28.14
N ALA A 5 -17.06 49.10 27.66
CA ALA A 5 -16.06 49.01 26.57
C ALA A 5 -14.61 48.64 26.95
N LEU A 6 -14.32 47.34 26.79
CA LEU A 6 -13.01 46.73 26.53
C LEU A 6 -13.32 45.26 26.16
N PHE A 7 -13.81 44.95 24.95
CA PHE A 7 -13.07 44.76 23.70
C PHE A 7 -11.59 44.37 23.86
N PHE A 8 -11.25 43.24 23.23
CA PHE A 8 -9.95 42.56 23.13
C PHE A 8 -9.49 41.72 24.33
N LEU A 9 -9.72 40.40 24.23
CA LEU A 9 -8.66 39.37 24.28
C LEU A 9 -9.30 37.98 24.07
N ILE A 10 -9.70 37.69 22.82
CA ILE A 10 -9.80 36.30 22.35
C ILE A 10 -8.40 35.94 21.85
N GLN A 11 -7.55 35.42 22.75
CA GLN A 11 -6.28 34.82 22.35
C GLN A 11 -6.56 33.46 21.72
N LEU A 12 -6.62 33.49 20.39
CA LEU A 12 -5.86 32.63 19.48
C LEU A 12 -5.16 31.42 20.13
N PHE A 13 -5.85 30.28 20.15
CA PHE A 13 -5.21 28.97 19.94
C PHE A 13 -6.05 28.17 18.95
N LEU A 14 -6.25 28.75 17.76
CA LEU A 14 -6.35 27.93 16.56
C LEU A 14 -4.94 27.41 16.33
N SER A 15 -4.68 26.19 16.82
CA SER A 15 -3.63 25.34 16.28
C SER A 15 -3.98 25.11 14.81
N ILE A 16 -3.55 26.06 13.97
CA ILE A 16 -3.45 25.88 12.54
C ILE A 16 -2.59 24.63 12.40
N GLY A 17 -3.23 23.52 12.04
CA GLY A 17 -2.54 22.41 11.42
C GLY A 17 -1.87 22.99 10.20
N ALA A 18 -0.61 23.41 10.36
CA ALA A 18 0.21 23.81 9.24
C ALA A 18 0.16 22.62 8.28
N PRO A 19 -0.24 22.81 7.01
CA PRO A 19 -0.15 21.73 6.05
C PRO A 19 1.31 21.29 6.07
N LEU A 20 1.52 20.01 6.41
CA LEU A 20 2.82 19.38 6.28
C LEU A 20 3.36 19.76 4.89
N PRO A 21 4.62 20.20 4.77
CA PRO A 21 5.17 20.57 3.48
C PRO A 21 4.90 19.43 2.50
N ALA A 22 4.37 19.76 1.32
CA ALA A 22 4.10 18.78 0.28
C ALA A 22 5.39 17.96 0.08
N MET A 23 5.36 16.69 0.50
CA MET A 23 6.52 15.83 0.39
C MET A 23 6.83 15.63 -1.10
N GLU A 24 8.12 15.71 -1.46
CA GLU A 24 8.56 15.46 -2.83
C GLU A 24 8.07 14.08 -3.30
N LEU A 25 7.63 13.97 -4.55
CA LEU A 25 7.03 12.75 -5.10
C LEU A 25 7.93 11.52 -4.91
N GLU A 26 9.25 11.67 -5.06
CA GLU A 26 10.25 10.64 -4.77
C GLU A 26 10.09 10.09 -3.34
N ALA A 27 10.09 10.98 -2.35
CA ALA A 27 10.04 10.62 -0.94
C ALA A 27 8.70 9.95 -0.58
N ARG A 28 7.60 10.38 -1.18
CA ARG A 28 6.30 9.71 -0.98
C ARG A 28 6.28 8.29 -1.51
N VAL A 29 6.74 8.06 -2.74
CA VAL A 29 6.79 6.71 -3.33
C VAL A 29 7.64 5.78 -2.47
N ILE A 30 8.77 6.26 -1.96
CA ILE A 30 9.64 5.50 -1.06
C ILE A 30 8.93 5.18 0.26
N ALA A 31 8.28 6.16 0.88
CA ALA A 31 7.57 5.99 2.15
C ALA A 31 6.42 4.98 2.03
N LEU A 32 5.59 5.10 0.99
CA LEU A 32 4.47 4.20 0.74
C LEU A 32 4.93 2.78 0.48
N ALA A 33 5.96 2.59 -0.34
CA ALA A 33 6.53 1.27 -0.58
C ALA A 33 7.11 0.63 0.70
N GLY A 34 7.71 1.44 1.58
CA GLY A 34 8.18 0.98 2.89
C GLY A 34 7.04 0.62 3.84
N HIS A 35 5.94 1.38 3.84
CA HIS A 35 4.74 1.08 4.62
C HIS A 35 4.11 -0.23 4.14
N TRP A 36 3.96 -0.38 2.83
CA TRP A 36 3.48 -1.61 2.19
C TRP A 36 4.31 -2.84 2.57
N GLU A 37 5.65 -2.76 2.49
CA GLU A 37 6.54 -3.86 2.84
C GLU A 37 6.32 -4.34 4.29
N ARG A 38 6.03 -3.43 5.23
CA ARG A 38 5.73 -3.78 6.63
C ARG A 38 4.36 -4.42 6.80
N GLU A 39 3.31 -3.81 6.24
CA GLU A 39 1.96 -4.35 6.40
C GLU A 39 1.81 -5.72 5.75
N MET A 40 2.43 -5.93 4.59
CA MET A 40 2.35 -7.22 3.93
C MET A 40 3.11 -8.32 4.68
N ALA A 41 4.17 -7.99 5.42
CA ALA A 41 4.84 -8.98 6.27
C ALA A 41 3.91 -9.56 7.35
N LEU A 42 2.96 -8.76 7.84
CA LEU A 42 1.93 -9.19 8.78
C LEU A 42 0.81 -9.95 8.06
N LEU A 43 0.30 -9.39 6.96
CA LEU A 43 -0.84 -9.95 6.24
C LEU A 43 -0.55 -11.32 5.58
N THR A 44 0.72 -11.68 5.39
CA THR A 44 1.08 -13.04 4.94
C THR A 44 0.87 -14.15 5.97
N GLN A 45 0.58 -13.80 7.22
CA GLN A 45 0.43 -14.74 8.33
C GLN A 45 -1.07 -14.99 8.60
N TYR A 46 -1.42 -16.18 9.07
CA TYR A 46 -2.82 -16.55 9.28
C TYR A 46 -3.55 -15.62 10.27
N HIS A 47 -2.85 -15.18 11.33
CA HIS A 47 -3.40 -14.20 12.27
C HIS A 47 -3.52 -12.79 11.67
N GLY A 48 -2.62 -12.44 10.74
CA GLY A 48 -2.71 -11.19 9.99
C GLY A 48 -3.94 -11.18 9.08
N LEU A 49 -4.21 -12.31 8.41
CA LEU A 49 -5.45 -12.51 7.67
C LEU A 49 -6.67 -12.43 8.58
N ALA A 50 -6.65 -13.07 9.76
CA ALA A 50 -7.76 -13.00 10.72
C ALA A 50 -8.08 -11.54 11.07
N SER A 51 -7.05 -10.78 11.45
CA SER A 51 -7.19 -9.36 11.79
C SER A 51 -7.77 -8.56 10.63
N PHE A 52 -7.29 -8.79 9.40
CA PHE A 52 -7.83 -8.15 8.21
C PHE A 52 -9.31 -8.53 7.97
N CYS A 53 -9.66 -9.81 8.07
CA CYS A 53 -11.03 -10.27 7.80
C CYS A 53 -12.04 -9.82 8.85
N GLU A 54 -11.62 -9.63 10.10
CA GLU A 54 -12.51 -9.27 11.21
C GLU A 54 -12.62 -7.75 11.42
N SER A 55 -11.56 -6.98 11.15
CA SER A 55 -11.53 -5.53 11.38
C SER A 55 -11.79 -4.76 10.08
N ALA A 56 -12.92 -4.03 10.03
CA ALA A 56 -13.21 -3.10 8.94
C ALA A 56 -12.12 -2.02 8.81
N ASP A 57 -11.71 -1.44 9.94
CA ASP A 57 -10.66 -0.41 9.99
C ASP A 57 -9.33 -0.91 9.41
N HIS A 58 -8.93 -2.15 9.73
CA HIS A 58 -7.71 -2.73 9.17
C HIS A 58 -7.83 -2.92 7.66
N ARG A 59 -8.98 -3.41 7.16
CA ARG A 59 -9.21 -3.52 5.70
C ARG A 59 -9.15 -2.16 5.02
N GLU A 60 -9.85 -1.18 5.55
CA GLU A 60 -9.87 0.18 5.02
C GLU A 60 -8.47 0.78 5.01
N GLY A 61 -7.67 0.56 6.06
CA GLY A 61 -6.27 0.98 6.10
C GLY A 61 -5.40 0.33 5.01
N VAL A 62 -5.56 -0.98 4.77
CA VAL A 62 -4.80 -1.70 3.73
C VAL A 62 -5.26 -1.28 2.32
N TYR A 63 -6.56 -1.17 2.09
CA TYR A 63 -7.09 -0.68 0.81
C TYR A 63 -6.68 0.76 0.54
N GLY A 64 -6.77 1.63 1.56
CA GLY A 64 -6.32 3.01 1.47
C GLY A 64 -4.83 3.12 1.16
N LEU A 65 -4.00 2.28 1.78
CA LEU A 65 -2.57 2.23 1.46
C LEU A 65 -2.31 1.83 0.00
N LEU A 66 -3.02 0.81 -0.50
CA LEU A 66 -2.89 0.39 -1.91
C LEU A 66 -3.40 1.47 -2.86
N ASP A 67 -4.51 2.12 -2.55
CA ASP A 67 -5.08 3.21 -3.33
C ASP A 67 -4.13 4.42 -3.39
N GLU A 68 -3.54 4.81 -2.25
CA GLU A 68 -2.50 5.84 -2.22
C GLU A 68 -1.31 5.48 -3.12
N ILE A 69 -0.87 4.21 -3.11
CA ILE A 69 0.19 3.75 -4.00
C ILE A 69 -0.20 3.94 -5.47
N HIS A 70 -1.40 3.53 -5.87
CA HIS A 70 -1.91 3.70 -7.24
C HIS A 70 -2.05 5.18 -7.62
N ASN A 71 -2.55 6.02 -6.72
CA ASN A 71 -2.67 7.47 -6.94
C ASN A 71 -1.30 8.12 -7.20
N TYR A 72 -0.30 7.82 -6.37
CA TYR A 72 1.05 8.36 -6.55
C TYR A 72 1.76 7.78 -7.77
N HIS A 73 1.43 6.56 -8.19
CA HIS A 73 1.85 6.03 -9.48
C HIS A 73 1.24 6.78 -10.66
N GLY A 74 -0.03 7.19 -10.57
CA GLY A 74 -0.67 8.06 -11.55
C GLY A 74 0.02 9.41 -11.67
N LEU A 75 0.33 10.07 -10.55
CA LEU A 75 1.08 11.34 -10.55
C LEU A 75 2.47 11.18 -11.17
N LEU A 76 3.20 10.14 -10.79
CA LEU A 76 4.51 9.82 -11.36
C LEU A 76 4.43 9.53 -12.87
N TYR A 77 3.38 8.85 -13.32
CA TYR A 77 3.16 8.58 -14.73
C TYR A 77 3.05 9.89 -15.53
N GLN A 78 2.29 10.86 -15.04
CA GLN A 78 2.14 12.18 -15.69
C GLN A 78 3.47 12.94 -15.75
N GLU A 79 4.19 13.05 -14.62
CA GLU A 79 5.49 13.72 -14.57
C GLU A 79 6.50 13.12 -15.57
N LEU A 80 6.50 11.79 -15.70
CA LEU A 80 7.38 11.08 -16.62
C LEU A 80 7.02 11.29 -18.09
N LEU A 81 5.75 11.54 -18.42
CA LEU A 81 5.33 11.89 -19.78
C LEU A 81 5.73 13.31 -20.17
N GLU A 82 5.68 14.24 -19.21
CA GLU A 82 6.07 15.64 -19.41
C GLU A 82 7.58 15.83 -19.48
N THR A 83 8.36 14.86 -19.01
CA THR A 83 9.83 14.91 -19.03
C THR A 83 10.37 14.76 -20.47
N THR A 84 10.95 15.82 -21.02
CA THR A 84 11.44 15.87 -22.42
C THR A 84 12.91 15.47 -22.60
N HIS A 85 13.65 15.19 -21.52
CA HIS A 85 15.08 14.94 -21.57
C HIS A 85 15.46 13.60 -22.25
N HIS A 86 16.06 13.66 -23.44
CA HIS A 86 16.41 12.48 -24.24
C HIS A 86 17.30 11.44 -23.53
N HIS A 87 18.23 11.88 -22.67
CA HIS A 87 19.13 10.98 -21.93
C HIS A 87 18.41 10.11 -20.87
N SER A 88 17.15 10.43 -20.56
CA SER A 88 16.32 9.70 -19.59
C SER A 88 15.30 8.74 -20.24
N ALA A 89 15.14 8.79 -21.57
CA ALA A 89 14.05 8.11 -22.30
C ALA A 89 14.00 6.58 -22.10
N ARG A 90 15.14 5.91 -21.87
CA ARG A 90 15.17 4.47 -21.58
C ARG A 90 14.67 4.17 -20.16
N THR A 91 15.05 5.00 -19.19
CA THR A 91 14.66 4.85 -17.78
C THR A 91 13.17 5.18 -17.63
N ILE A 92 12.70 6.28 -18.21
CA ILE A 92 11.29 6.67 -18.25
C ILE A 92 10.43 5.53 -18.80
N ARG A 93 10.73 5.02 -20.01
CA ARG A 93 9.98 3.91 -20.61
C ARG A 93 9.92 2.67 -19.72
N ARG A 94 10.99 2.38 -18.97
CA ARG A 94 11.02 1.25 -18.03
C ARG A 94 10.11 1.50 -16.83
N ILE A 95 10.12 2.71 -16.27
CA ILE A 95 9.24 3.07 -15.16
C ILE A 95 7.78 2.97 -15.61
N LEU A 96 7.42 3.62 -16.70
CA LEU A 96 6.04 3.59 -17.25
C LEU A 96 5.56 2.16 -17.46
N LYS A 97 6.39 1.27 -18.03
CA LYS A 97 6.05 -0.15 -18.18
C LYS A 97 5.79 -0.86 -16.85
N HIS A 98 6.52 -0.51 -15.79
CA HIS A 98 6.32 -1.10 -14.47
C HIS A 98 5.08 -0.56 -13.77
N LEU A 99 4.76 0.71 -13.96
CA LEU A 99 3.52 1.33 -13.45
C LEU A 99 2.31 0.66 -14.09
N VAL A 100 2.24 0.64 -15.42
CA VAL A 100 1.12 0.01 -16.17
C VAL A 100 0.90 -1.44 -15.74
N LYS A 101 1.99 -2.23 -15.65
CA LYS A 101 1.90 -3.63 -15.20
C LYS A 101 1.48 -3.81 -13.75
N LEU A 102 1.64 -2.80 -12.91
CA LEU A 102 1.14 -2.87 -11.54
C LEU A 102 -0.35 -2.58 -11.50
N GLU A 103 -0.79 -1.55 -12.22
CA GLU A 103 -2.21 -1.20 -12.37
C GLU A 103 -3.03 -2.34 -12.99
N GLU A 104 -2.52 -2.98 -14.05
CA GLU A 104 -3.19 -4.07 -14.75
C GLU A 104 -3.29 -5.36 -13.91
N ASP A 105 -2.18 -5.75 -13.26
CA ASP A 105 -2.09 -7.07 -12.62
C ASP A 105 -2.56 -7.05 -11.14
N TYR A 106 -2.60 -5.87 -10.51
CA TYR A 106 -2.81 -5.71 -9.07
C TYR A 106 -3.65 -4.47 -8.72
N SER A 107 -4.81 -4.30 -9.37
CA SER A 107 -5.77 -3.27 -9.00
C SER A 107 -6.40 -3.53 -7.63
N ILE A 108 -7.06 -2.52 -7.05
CA ILE A 108 -7.84 -2.63 -5.81
C ILE A 108 -8.88 -3.76 -5.91
N GLU A 109 -9.56 -3.88 -7.05
CA GLU A 109 -10.56 -4.92 -7.28
C GLU A 109 -9.94 -6.31 -7.26
N SER A 110 -8.77 -6.49 -7.90
CA SER A 110 -8.07 -7.77 -7.90
C SER A 110 -7.59 -8.15 -6.49
N PHE A 111 -7.15 -7.17 -5.70
CA PHE A 111 -6.75 -7.37 -4.31
C PHE A 111 -7.94 -7.74 -3.43
N ASN A 112 -9.06 -7.03 -3.58
CA ASN A 112 -10.31 -7.30 -2.88
C ASN A 112 -10.84 -8.70 -3.21
N ALA A 113 -10.83 -9.10 -4.48
CA ALA A 113 -11.25 -10.43 -4.89
C ALA A 113 -10.36 -11.52 -4.26
N PHE A 114 -9.03 -11.33 -4.29
CA PHE A 114 -8.10 -12.30 -3.71
C PHE A 114 -8.31 -12.48 -2.21
N PHE A 115 -8.35 -11.37 -1.45
CA PHE A 115 -8.50 -11.42 0.01
C PHE A 115 -9.92 -11.77 0.46
N GLY A 116 -10.95 -11.42 -0.30
CA GLY A 116 -12.32 -11.88 -0.04
C GLY A 116 -12.43 -13.40 -0.04
N GLU A 117 -11.81 -14.06 -1.03
CA GLU A 117 -11.75 -15.53 -1.06
C GLU A 117 -10.92 -16.11 0.08
N ARG A 118 -9.83 -15.44 0.50
CA ARG A 118 -9.04 -15.89 1.66
C ARG A 118 -9.81 -15.74 2.97
N CYS A 119 -10.56 -14.66 3.17
CA CYS A 119 -11.41 -14.47 4.35
C CYS A 119 -12.52 -15.53 4.42
N LYS A 120 -13.12 -15.86 3.27
CA LYS A 120 -14.10 -16.95 3.19
C LYS A 120 -13.46 -18.29 3.55
N ALA A 121 -12.31 -18.60 2.98
CA ALA A 121 -11.60 -19.86 3.26
C ALA A 121 -11.18 -19.97 4.74
N GLN A 122 -10.75 -18.88 5.36
CA GLN A 122 -10.46 -18.83 6.80
C GLN A 122 -11.72 -19.08 7.63
N THR A 123 -12.83 -18.42 7.31
CA THR A 123 -14.11 -18.63 8.01
C THR A 123 -14.56 -20.09 7.94
N GLU A 124 -14.47 -20.71 6.76
CA GLU A 124 -14.79 -22.12 6.55
C GLU A 124 -13.85 -23.04 7.34
N LEU A 125 -12.56 -22.71 7.39
CA LEU A 125 -11.55 -23.46 8.14
C LEU A 125 -11.85 -23.45 9.64
N GLU A 126 -12.18 -22.28 10.20
CA GLU A 126 -12.54 -22.14 11.61
C GLU A 126 -13.84 -22.88 11.95
N ALA A 127 -14.87 -22.79 11.09
CA ALA A 127 -16.13 -23.50 11.28
C ALA A 127 -15.95 -25.03 11.33
N MET A 128 -14.98 -25.56 10.58
CA MET A 128 -14.67 -26.99 10.49
C MET A 128 -13.47 -27.42 11.35
N ALA A 129 -12.93 -26.54 12.20
CA ALA A 129 -11.69 -26.80 12.94
C ALA A 129 -11.72 -28.14 13.71
N ARG A 130 -12.85 -28.48 14.34
CA ARG A 130 -13.01 -29.76 15.05
C ARG A 130 -12.92 -31.00 14.15
N GLN A 131 -13.42 -30.90 12.92
CA GLN A 131 -13.38 -32.00 11.94
C GLN A 131 -11.96 -32.19 11.39
N TYR A 132 -11.18 -31.11 11.30
CA TYR A 132 -9.81 -31.17 10.81
C TYR A 132 -8.77 -31.57 11.86
N LYS A 133 -9.15 -31.66 13.14
CA LYS A 133 -8.27 -32.19 14.20
C LYS A 133 -7.88 -33.66 14.01
N SER A 134 -8.70 -34.44 13.31
CA SER A 134 -8.40 -35.84 12.99
C SER A 134 -7.68 -36.01 11.63
N GLY A 135 -7.47 -34.92 10.88
CA GLY A 135 -6.76 -34.94 9.61
C GLY A 135 -5.25 -35.05 9.77
N PHE A 136 -4.56 -35.51 8.73
CA PHE A 136 -3.09 -35.63 8.70
C PHE A 136 -2.50 -34.81 7.55
N GLY A 137 -1.31 -34.25 7.76
CA GLY A 137 -0.61 -33.44 6.74
C GLY A 137 -1.45 -32.25 6.26
N MET A 138 -1.57 -32.06 4.95
CA MET A 138 -2.32 -30.95 4.34
C MET A 138 -3.83 -30.95 4.63
N HIS A 139 -4.37 -32.09 5.11
CA HIS A 139 -5.78 -32.20 5.50
C HIS A 139 -6.02 -31.90 6.99
N SER A 140 -4.97 -31.74 7.79
CA SER A 140 -5.11 -31.28 9.16
C SER A 140 -5.44 -29.77 9.20
N TYR A 141 -5.92 -29.31 10.35
CA TYR A 141 -6.19 -27.88 10.56
C TYR A 141 -4.92 -27.03 10.31
N ASP A 142 -3.79 -27.40 10.91
CA ASP A 142 -2.50 -26.72 10.73
C ASP A 142 -2.00 -26.79 9.28
N GLY A 143 -2.22 -27.91 8.60
CA GLY A 143 -1.88 -28.07 7.18
C GLY A 143 -2.66 -27.12 6.29
N LYS A 144 -3.95 -26.90 6.59
CA LYS A 144 -4.81 -25.95 5.86
C LYS A 144 -4.43 -24.50 6.15
N ILE A 145 -4.08 -24.17 7.41
CA ILE A 145 -3.49 -22.88 7.77
C ILE A 145 -2.26 -22.62 6.90
N HIS A 146 -1.34 -23.57 6.84
CA HIS A 146 -0.10 -23.41 6.08
C HIS A 146 -0.33 -23.20 4.58
N VAL A 147 -1.32 -23.86 3.99
CA VAL A 147 -1.71 -23.64 2.58
C VAL A 147 -2.16 -22.18 2.37
N LEU A 148 -3.03 -21.65 3.23
CA LEU A 148 -3.49 -20.26 3.14
C LEU A 148 -2.32 -19.27 3.24
N GLU A 149 -1.40 -19.49 4.19
CA GLU A 149 -0.21 -18.64 4.33
C GLU A 149 0.69 -18.67 3.09
N ILE A 150 0.89 -19.84 2.47
CA ILE A 150 1.67 -19.96 1.23
C ILE A 150 1.02 -19.16 0.09
N GLU A 151 -0.30 -19.26 -0.06
CA GLU A 151 -1.04 -18.57 -1.12
C GLU A 151 -0.97 -17.05 -0.93
N MET A 152 -1.21 -16.57 0.29
CA MET A 152 -1.05 -15.16 0.64
C MET A 152 0.39 -14.69 0.42
N HIS A 153 1.37 -15.45 0.88
CA HIS A 153 2.79 -15.13 0.69
C HIS A 153 3.13 -14.99 -0.79
N ARG A 154 2.69 -15.92 -1.65
CA ARG A 154 2.98 -15.87 -3.09
C ARG A 154 2.38 -14.64 -3.74
N TYR A 155 1.13 -14.31 -3.42
CA TYR A 155 0.43 -13.15 -3.96
C TYR A 155 1.12 -11.85 -3.51
N LEU A 156 1.25 -11.66 -2.19
CA LEU A 156 1.81 -10.45 -1.59
C LEU A 156 3.29 -10.24 -1.94
N LYS A 157 4.09 -11.30 -2.02
CA LYS A 157 5.49 -11.21 -2.47
C LYS A 157 5.60 -10.68 -3.89
N THR A 158 4.69 -11.09 -4.78
CA THR A 158 4.73 -10.66 -6.18
C THR A 158 4.32 -9.19 -6.31
N LEU A 159 3.26 -8.78 -5.63
CA LEU A 159 2.82 -7.39 -5.56
C LEU A 159 3.90 -6.49 -4.95
N THR A 160 4.41 -6.86 -3.77
CA THR A 160 5.51 -6.14 -3.08
C THR A 160 6.72 -5.99 -3.98
N LYS A 161 7.14 -7.05 -4.69
CA LYS A 161 8.28 -6.99 -5.61
C LYS A 161 8.05 -6.01 -6.77
N ARG A 162 6.81 -5.79 -7.22
CA ARG A 162 6.50 -4.81 -8.26
C ARG A 162 6.56 -3.39 -7.72
N ILE A 163 5.97 -3.14 -6.56
CA ILE A 163 6.07 -1.85 -5.86
C ILE A 163 7.54 -1.50 -5.57
N SER A 164 8.34 -2.42 -5.03
CA SER A 164 9.76 -2.18 -4.77
C SER A 164 10.58 -1.92 -6.05
N LYS A 165 10.17 -2.49 -7.21
CA LYS A 165 10.81 -2.16 -8.51
C LYS A 165 10.49 -0.74 -8.94
N VAL A 166 9.24 -0.29 -8.79
CA VAL A 166 8.86 1.10 -9.05
C VAL A 166 9.68 2.04 -8.16
N LYS A 167 9.67 1.81 -6.83
CA LYS A 167 10.50 2.53 -5.85
C LYS A 167 11.95 2.67 -6.33
N LYS A 168 12.58 1.54 -6.69
CA LYS A 168 13.98 1.54 -7.14
C LYS A 168 14.20 2.40 -8.38
N HIS A 169 13.31 2.31 -9.37
CA HIS A 169 13.47 3.09 -10.60
C HIS A 169 13.18 4.58 -10.42
N VAL A 170 12.23 4.92 -9.55
CA VAL A 170 11.95 6.30 -9.13
C VAL A 170 13.18 6.91 -8.46
N SER A 171 13.77 6.24 -7.47
CA SER A 171 14.99 6.74 -6.83
C SER A 171 16.14 6.93 -7.82
N GLN A 172 16.27 6.02 -8.80
CA GLN A 172 17.28 6.16 -9.86
C GLN A 172 16.99 7.32 -10.82
N PHE A 173 15.72 7.64 -11.08
CA PHE A 173 15.32 8.75 -11.93
C PHE A 173 15.64 10.09 -11.26
N TYR A 174 15.15 10.32 -10.05
CA TYR A 174 15.40 11.59 -9.32
C TYR A 174 16.87 11.80 -8.98
N ALA A 175 17.61 10.75 -8.64
CA ALA A 175 19.06 10.86 -8.43
C ALA A 175 19.82 11.36 -9.66
N ARG A 176 19.37 10.99 -10.87
CA ARG A 176 19.97 11.45 -12.12
C ARG A 176 19.44 12.81 -12.55
N ARG A 177 18.16 13.09 -12.31
CA ARG A 177 17.51 14.37 -12.60
C ARG A 177 18.27 15.53 -11.94
N ARG A 178 18.68 15.36 -10.69
CA ARG A 178 19.54 16.29 -9.95
C ARG A 178 20.90 16.59 -10.61
N VAL A 179 21.37 15.78 -11.55
CA VAL A 179 22.62 16.00 -12.30
C VAL A 179 22.36 16.75 -13.61
N TRP A 180 21.10 16.81 -14.06
CA TRP A 180 20.71 17.41 -15.34
C TRP A 180 20.09 18.80 -15.19
N GLU A 181 19.58 19.10 -13.99
CA GLU A 181 18.98 20.39 -13.62
C GLU A 181 20.01 21.40 -13.07
N TYR A 182 21.25 20.98 -12.86
CA TYR A 182 22.41 21.82 -12.51
C TYR A 182 23.48 21.70 -13.60
#